data_AF-A0A942CZD7-F1
#
_entry.id   AF-A0A942CZD7-F1
#
_cell.length_a   1.000
_cell.length_b   1.000
_cell.length_c   1.000
_cell.angle_alpha   90.00
_cell.angle_beta   90.00
_cell.angle_gamma   90.00
#
_symmetry.space_group_name_H-M   'P 1'
#
loop_
_entity.id
_entity.type
_entity.pdbx_description
1 polymer ?
#
loop_
_entity_poly.entity_id
_entity_poly.type
_entity_poly.pdbx_seq_one_letter_code
_entity_poly.pdbx_strand_id
1 'polypeptide(L)'
;MRSRNLVLLVLTTLAAAATLASSATALPKAPKVTQYPVTLDVVGYLDYTWTYDNREKCSLGYAKTVEEHFGFELGRPRPTKVSIVNGEVMLFPVRGAASLETELKGWQTTNYCPPSTVAPEPPEPVCTKKLRGPISLGLAPAPETAGPEDPTPLVHEVQLAAIRTPPKPQTASCRQDRPAIDAEGWQADPYTGIIAPLGANDVQFLRLRVGKRLKRTIEIGGGCGGATLRAHASAVIPAHVTGCVLRGKVVVTIVRTGRGFG
;
A
#
# COMPACT_ATOMS: atom_id res chain seq x y z
N MET A 1 49.78 24.13 65.35
CA MET A 1 50.73 25.14 64.82
C MET A 1 50.51 25.28 63.32
N ARG A 2 50.38 26.53 62.85
CA ARG A 2 49.91 26.92 61.50
C ARG A 2 50.93 26.58 60.41
N SER A 3 50.52 25.81 59.40
CA SER A 3 51.28 25.59 58.17
C SER A 3 51.06 26.76 57.19
N ARG A 4 52.15 27.48 56.91
CA ARG A 4 52.28 28.51 55.87
C ARG A 4 52.62 27.84 54.52
N ASN A 5 52.10 28.45 53.46
CA ASN A 5 52.72 28.66 52.14
C ASN A 5 53.33 27.46 51.38
N LEU A 6 52.77 27.13 50.22
CA LEU A 6 53.53 27.11 48.97
C LEU A 6 52.60 27.27 47.77
N VAL A 7 52.50 28.49 47.26
CA VAL A 7 52.09 28.81 45.88
C VAL A 7 53.38 28.89 45.09
N LEU A 8 53.59 28.08 44.06
CA LEU A 8 54.47 28.40 42.93
C LEU A 8 54.32 27.38 41.77
N LEU A 9 54.18 27.93 40.55
CA LEU A 9 54.41 27.34 39.22
C LEU A 9 53.57 26.13 38.77
N VAL A 10 52.61 26.39 37.87
CA VAL A 10 52.66 25.84 36.49
C VAL A 10 52.06 26.90 35.55
N LEU A 11 52.93 27.61 34.83
CA LEU A 11 52.57 28.61 33.83
C LEU A 11 53.44 28.37 32.59
N THR A 12 53.19 27.29 31.87
CA THR A 12 53.74 27.05 30.51
C THR A 12 52.93 25.96 29.81
N THR A 13 51.78 26.29 29.21
CA THR A 13 51.23 25.66 27.99
C THR A 13 50.03 26.47 27.52
N LEU A 14 50.28 27.71 27.07
CA LEU A 14 49.27 28.57 26.44
C LEU A 14 49.76 28.93 25.02
N ALA A 15 49.88 27.92 24.15
CA ALA A 15 50.18 28.12 22.72
C ALA A 15 49.93 26.85 21.89
N ALA A 16 48.71 26.29 21.92
CA ALA A 16 48.27 25.28 20.96
C ALA A 16 46.73 25.21 20.84
N ALA A 17 46.05 26.34 21.00
CA ALA A 17 44.58 26.43 20.93
C ALA A 17 44.16 27.54 19.95
N ALA A 18 44.66 27.47 18.71
CA ALA A 18 44.31 28.45 17.69
C ALA A 18 44.39 27.91 16.26
N THR A 19 43.91 26.69 15.99
CA THR A 19 43.48 26.27 14.63
C THR A 19 42.57 25.04 14.72
N LEU A 20 41.50 25.10 15.52
CA LEU A 20 40.30 24.35 15.18
C LEU A 20 39.46 25.31 14.36
N ALA A 21 39.71 25.30 13.06
CA ALA A 21 38.79 25.87 12.10
C ALA A 21 37.42 25.27 12.43
N SER A 22 36.51 26.13 12.85
CA SER A 22 35.10 25.85 12.96
C SER A 22 34.60 25.47 11.57
N SER A 23 34.79 24.22 11.18
CA SER A 23 33.92 23.58 10.20
C SER A 23 32.57 23.47 10.89
N ALA A 24 31.86 24.61 10.92
CA ALA A 24 30.44 24.64 11.07
C ALA A 24 29.91 23.77 9.93
N THR A 25 29.72 22.48 10.21
CA THR A 25 28.87 21.60 9.42
C THR A 25 27.59 22.38 9.22
N ALA A 26 27.39 22.87 7.99
CA ALA A 26 26.21 23.60 7.62
C ALA A 26 25.02 22.77 8.09
N LEU A 27 24.24 23.31 9.04
CA LEU A 27 23.02 22.65 9.49
C LEU A 27 22.22 22.29 8.23
N PRO A 28 21.80 21.02 8.07
CA PRO A 28 21.07 20.60 6.89
C PRO A 28 19.89 21.54 6.73
N LYS A 29 19.75 22.10 5.53
CA LYS A 29 18.70 23.08 5.20
C LYS A 29 17.36 22.44 5.57
N ALA A 30 16.59 23.11 6.42
CA ALA A 30 15.31 22.57 6.88
C ALA A 30 14.45 22.19 5.66
N PRO A 31 13.82 21.00 5.67
CA PRO A 31 13.06 20.52 4.53
C PRO A 31 11.96 21.51 4.19
N LYS A 32 11.73 21.74 2.90
CA LYS A 32 10.65 22.62 2.47
C LYS A 32 9.34 21.87 2.68
N VAL A 33 8.57 22.31 3.66
CA VAL A 33 7.27 21.73 4.01
C VAL A 33 6.17 22.69 3.57
N THR A 34 5.25 22.23 2.73
CA THR A 34 4.02 22.95 2.40
C THR A 34 2.83 22.13 2.86
N GLN A 35 1.99 22.69 3.72
CA GLN A 35 0.77 22.01 4.19
C GLN A 35 -0.47 22.82 3.84
N TYR A 36 -1.54 22.18 3.40
CA TYR A 36 -2.83 22.86 3.23
C TYR A 36 -4.01 21.94 3.54
N PRO A 37 -5.12 22.49 4.06
CA PRO A 37 -6.30 21.71 4.37
C PRO A 37 -7.05 21.31 3.09
N VAL A 38 -7.57 20.08 3.09
CA VAL A 38 -8.39 19.52 2.03
C VAL A 38 -9.59 18.79 2.59
N THR A 39 -10.59 18.52 1.76
CA THR A 39 -11.53 17.42 1.97
C THR A 39 -11.18 16.27 1.02
N LEU A 40 -11.18 15.06 1.57
CA LEU A 40 -10.97 13.81 0.84
C LEU A 40 -12.28 13.03 0.80
N ASP A 41 -12.67 12.58 -0.39
CA ASP A 41 -13.78 11.67 -0.60
C ASP A 41 -13.31 10.50 -1.46
N VAL A 42 -13.55 9.28 -0.99
CA VAL A 42 -13.09 8.06 -1.64
C VAL A 42 -14.18 7.02 -1.54
N VAL A 43 -14.45 6.39 -2.67
CA VAL A 43 -15.27 5.19 -2.79
C VAL A 43 -14.61 4.26 -3.79
N GLY A 44 -14.57 2.97 -3.49
CA GLY A 44 -14.04 2.00 -4.42
C GLY A 44 -14.49 0.59 -4.14
N TYR A 45 -14.30 -0.25 -5.15
CA TYR A 45 -14.52 -1.68 -5.04
C TYR A 45 -13.50 -2.46 -5.87
N LEU A 46 -13.33 -3.73 -5.52
CA LEU A 46 -12.52 -4.72 -6.20
C LEU A 46 -13.22 -6.07 -6.12
N ASP A 47 -13.58 -6.59 -7.29
CA ASP A 47 -14.12 -7.91 -7.50
C ASP A 47 -12.99 -8.80 -8.02
N TYR A 48 -12.80 -9.92 -7.35
CA TYR A 48 -11.74 -10.87 -7.67
C TYR A 48 -12.29 -12.27 -7.71
N THR A 49 -12.22 -12.89 -8.88
CA THR A 49 -12.62 -14.27 -9.09
C THR A 49 -11.40 -15.06 -9.53
N TRP A 50 -11.11 -16.16 -8.85
CA TRP A 50 -10.04 -17.06 -9.24
C TRP A 50 -10.47 -18.52 -9.11
N THR A 51 -9.96 -19.33 -10.02
CA THR A 51 -10.23 -20.76 -10.11
C THR A 51 -8.92 -21.50 -10.05
N TYR A 52 -8.86 -22.47 -9.15
CA TYR A 52 -7.75 -23.39 -8.98
C TYR A 52 -8.25 -24.80 -9.27
N ASP A 53 -7.50 -25.55 -10.06
CA ASP A 53 -7.80 -26.95 -10.37
C ASP A 53 -6.50 -27.73 -10.57
N ASN A 54 -6.11 -28.49 -9.55
CA ASN A 54 -4.96 -29.38 -9.59
C ASN A 54 -5.36 -30.86 -9.72
N ARG A 55 -6.58 -31.15 -10.20
CA ARG A 55 -7.03 -32.52 -10.43
C ARG A 55 -6.33 -33.10 -11.65
N GLU A 56 -5.09 -33.53 -11.47
CA GLU A 56 -4.34 -34.26 -12.48
C GLU A 56 -4.86 -35.69 -12.61
N LYS A 57 -4.46 -36.40 -13.68
CA LYS A 57 -4.78 -37.83 -13.79
C LYS A 57 -3.97 -38.58 -12.74
N CYS A 58 -4.64 -39.32 -11.86
CA CYS A 58 -4.05 -40.22 -10.86
C CYS A 58 -3.36 -39.59 -9.64
N SER A 59 -3.81 -38.44 -9.17
CA SER A 59 -3.40 -37.89 -7.88
C SER A 59 -4.60 -37.29 -7.13
N LEU A 60 -4.50 -37.24 -5.79
CA LEU A 60 -5.50 -36.53 -4.98
C LEU A 60 -5.36 -35.03 -5.23
N GLY A 61 -6.36 -34.47 -5.89
CA GLY A 61 -6.48 -33.04 -6.15
C GLY A 61 -7.85 -32.50 -5.79
N TYR A 62 -7.99 -31.18 -5.95
CA TYR A 62 -9.22 -30.44 -5.78
C TYR A 62 -9.35 -29.33 -6.82
N ALA A 63 -10.60 -28.96 -7.06
CA ALA A 63 -10.96 -27.75 -7.79
C ALA A 63 -11.78 -26.85 -6.88
N LYS A 64 -11.56 -25.53 -7.01
CA LYS A 64 -12.35 -24.50 -6.34
C LYS A 64 -12.37 -23.23 -7.16
N THR A 65 -13.48 -22.51 -7.08
CA THR A 65 -13.58 -21.11 -7.49
C THR A 65 -13.90 -20.27 -6.28
N VAL A 66 -13.16 -19.18 -6.10
CA VAL A 66 -13.41 -18.24 -5.01
C VAL A 66 -13.72 -16.88 -5.63
N GLU A 67 -14.83 -16.31 -5.20
CA GLU A 67 -15.26 -14.96 -5.55
C GLU A 67 -15.13 -14.07 -4.32
N GLU A 68 -14.39 -12.97 -4.46
CA GLU A 68 -14.15 -11.96 -3.43
C GLU A 68 -14.73 -10.64 -3.95
N HIS A 69 -15.60 -10.00 -3.17
CA HIS A 69 -16.09 -8.64 -3.41
C HIS A 69 -15.65 -7.73 -2.27
N PHE A 70 -14.66 -6.90 -2.54
CA PHE A 70 -14.13 -5.92 -1.59
C PHE A 70 -14.67 -4.54 -1.93
N GLY A 71 -15.40 -3.92 -0.99
CA GLY A 71 -15.88 -2.54 -1.10
C GLY A 71 -15.32 -1.69 0.03
N PHE A 72 -15.03 -0.43 -0.25
CA PHE A 72 -14.58 0.53 0.75
C PHE A 72 -14.99 1.96 0.41
N GLU A 73 -15.21 2.76 1.46
CA GLU A 73 -15.60 4.16 1.32
C GLU A 73 -15.34 4.98 2.58
N LEU A 74 -15.29 6.31 2.42
CA LEU A 74 -15.32 7.25 3.55
C LEU A 74 -16.73 7.56 4.06
N GLY A 75 -17.76 7.23 3.27
CA GLY A 75 -19.19 7.50 3.48
C GLY A 75 -19.60 8.97 3.32
N ARG A 76 -18.65 9.91 3.44
CA ARG A 76 -18.79 11.33 3.14
C ARG A 76 -17.41 11.98 2.99
N PRO A 77 -17.29 13.15 2.35
CA PRO A 77 -16.06 13.92 2.35
C PRO A 77 -15.55 14.19 3.77
N ARG A 78 -14.27 13.92 4.02
CA ARG A 78 -13.62 14.07 5.33
C ARG A 78 -12.54 15.16 5.28
N PRO A 79 -12.52 16.09 6.26
CA PRO A 79 -11.45 17.06 6.35
C PRO A 79 -10.13 16.38 6.72
N THR A 80 -9.05 16.78 6.08
CA THR A 80 -7.68 16.33 6.37
C THR A 80 -6.69 17.38 5.83
N LYS A 81 -5.39 17.06 5.80
CA LYS A 81 -4.34 17.93 5.29
C LYS A 81 -3.47 17.16 4.31
N VAL A 82 -3.11 17.83 3.22
CA VAL A 82 -2.01 17.41 2.36
C VAL A 82 -0.75 18.07 2.89
N SER A 83 0.30 17.27 3.06
CA SER A 83 1.66 17.71 3.34
C SER A 83 2.52 17.41 2.12
N ILE A 84 3.30 18.39 1.68
CA ILE A 84 4.29 18.24 0.62
C ILE A 84 5.64 18.51 1.26
N VAL A 85 6.46 17.47 1.41
CA VAL A 85 7.76 17.53 2.07
C VAL A 85 8.82 17.20 1.04
N ASN A 86 9.68 18.16 0.70
CA ASN A 86 10.69 17.99 -0.35
C ASN A 86 10.15 17.54 -1.72
N GLY A 87 8.88 17.81 -2.02
CA GLY A 87 8.21 17.38 -3.26
C GLY A 87 7.31 16.15 -3.06
N GLU A 88 7.46 15.38 -1.99
CA GLU A 88 6.66 14.19 -1.76
C GLU A 88 5.29 14.54 -1.16
N VAL A 89 4.23 14.04 -1.78
CA VAL A 89 2.86 14.25 -1.32
C VAL A 89 2.48 13.17 -0.31
N MET A 90 2.08 13.61 0.87
CA MET A 90 1.57 12.76 1.93
C MET A 90 0.25 13.29 2.45
N LEU A 91 -0.62 12.39 2.88
CA LEU A 91 -1.87 12.73 3.55
C LEU A 91 -2.05 11.81 4.75
N PHE A 92 -2.37 12.41 5.91
CA PHE A 92 -2.63 11.66 7.14
C PHE A 92 -3.83 10.72 6.95
N PRO A 93 -3.70 9.43 7.33
CA PRO A 93 -4.75 8.45 7.08
C PRO A 93 -6.11 8.87 7.64
N VAL A 94 -7.12 8.84 6.79
CA VAL A 94 -8.51 9.12 7.12
C VAL A 94 -9.27 7.81 7.27
N ARG A 95 -10.03 7.68 8.35
CA ARG A 95 -10.81 6.47 8.61
C ARG A 95 -12.10 6.43 7.79
N GLY A 96 -12.33 5.30 7.14
CA GLY A 96 -13.57 4.91 6.47
C GLY A 96 -14.05 3.53 6.92
N ALA A 97 -14.91 2.93 6.11
CA ALA A 97 -15.41 1.57 6.29
C ALA A 97 -15.07 0.71 5.07
N ALA A 98 -14.90 -0.58 5.31
CA ALA A 98 -14.74 -1.58 4.27
C ALA A 98 -15.51 -2.86 4.59
N SER A 99 -15.94 -3.53 3.53
CA SER A 99 -16.59 -4.83 3.55
C SER A 99 -15.92 -5.75 2.55
N LEU A 100 -15.76 -7.01 2.92
CA LEU A 100 -15.35 -8.07 2.03
C LEU A 100 -16.39 -9.19 2.12
N GLU A 101 -16.95 -9.55 0.98
CA GLU A 101 -17.77 -10.74 0.83
C GLU A 101 -16.96 -11.81 0.09
N THR A 102 -16.98 -13.04 0.59
CA THR A 102 -16.24 -14.16 0.01
C THR A 102 -17.19 -15.33 -0.20
N GLU A 103 -17.20 -15.88 -1.40
CA GLU A 103 -18.00 -17.03 -1.78
C GLU A 103 -17.09 -18.12 -2.36
N LEU A 104 -17.22 -19.34 -1.83
CA LEU A 104 -16.59 -20.54 -2.38
C LEU A 104 -17.61 -21.24 -3.27
N LYS A 105 -17.23 -21.53 -4.52
CA LYS A 105 -18.05 -22.22 -5.50
C LYS A 105 -17.32 -23.41 -6.10
N GLY A 106 -18.09 -24.41 -6.50
CA GLY A 106 -17.59 -25.54 -7.28
C GLY A 106 -16.48 -26.33 -6.58
N TRP A 107 -16.52 -26.42 -5.25
CA TRP A 107 -15.60 -27.29 -4.51
C TRP A 107 -15.82 -28.74 -4.94
N GLN A 108 -14.77 -29.35 -5.45
CA GLN A 108 -14.75 -30.74 -5.85
C GLN A 108 -13.39 -31.34 -5.50
N THR A 109 -13.38 -32.51 -4.89
CA THR A 109 -12.19 -33.36 -4.73
C THR A 109 -12.22 -34.43 -5.84
N THR A 110 -11.04 -34.89 -6.33
CA THR A 110 -10.78 -36.22 -6.95
C THR A 110 -9.60 -36.23 -7.96
N ASN A 111 -8.90 -37.38 -8.04
CA ASN A 111 -8.88 -38.25 -9.23
C ASN A 111 -8.26 -39.62 -8.84
N TYR A 112 -9.13 -40.57 -8.45
CA TYR A 112 -8.72 -41.90 -7.99
C TYR A 112 -8.11 -42.75 -9.10
N CYS A 113 -6.89 -43.28 -8.87
CA CYS A 113 -6.31 -44.39 -9.64
C CYS A 113 -6.11 -45.63 -8.75
N PRO A 114 -6.28 -46.85 -9.29
CA PRO A 114 -6.26 -48.08 -8.51
C PRO A 114 -4.85 -48.46 -8.04
N PRO A 115 -4.70 -49.17 -6.91
CA PRO A 115 -4.93 -48.71 -5.55
C PRO A 115 -3.59 -48.39 -4.88
N SER A 116 -3.38 -47.15 -4.45
CA SER A 116 -2.39 -46.82 -3.43
C SER A 116 -3.15 -46.14 -2.30
N THR A 117 -3.15 -46.76 -1.12
CA THR A 117 -3.64 -46.25 0.19
C THR A 117 -4.41 -44.94 0.11
N VAL A 118 -5.73 -44.98 0.31
CA VAL A 118 -6.61 -43.81 0.29
C VAL A 118 -6.10 -42.76 1.29
N ALA A 119 -5.32 -41.80 0.82
CA ALA A 119 -5.04 -40.62 1.62
C ALA A 119 -6.36 -39.85 1.80
N PRO A 120 -6.59 -39.26 2.99
CA PRO A 120 -7.84 -38.59 3.28
C PRO A 120 -8.06 -37.47 2.27
N GLU A 121 -9.28 -37.35 1.76
CA GLU A 121 -9.65 -36.25 0.88
C GLU A 121 -9.41 -34.91 1.59
N PRO A 122 -8.91 -33.88 0.87
CA PRO A 122 -8.75 -32.57 1.45
C PRO A 122 -10.13 -32.04 1.90
N PRO A 123 -10.25 -31.49 3.12
CA PRO A 123 -11.52 -30.95 3.58
C PRO A 123 -11.93 -29.72 2.77
N GLU A 124 -13.23 -29.50 2.65
CA GLU A 124 -13.76 -28.29 2.01
C GLU A 124 -13.25 -27.01 2.73
N PRO A 125 -12.75 -26.01 1.98
CA PRO A 125 -12.30 -24.75 2.55
C PRO A 125 -13.42 -24.03 3.30
N VAL A 126 -13.16 -23.64 4.53
CA VAL A 126 -14.12 -22.88 5.34
C VAL A 126 -13.87 -21.39 5.13
N CYS A 127 -14.57 -20.73 4.21
CA CYS A 127 -14.41 -19.28 4.02
C CYS A 127 -15.29 -18.47 4.97
N THR A 128 -14.74 -17.41 5.58
CA THR A 128 -15.55 -16.39 6.26
C THR A 128 -16.29 -15.58 5.21
N LYS A 129 -17.61 -15.74 5.17
CA LYS A 129 -18.45 -15.17 4.09
C LYS A 129 -18.50 -13.65 4.08
N LYS A 130 -18.47 -12.99 5.24
CA LYS A 130 -18.56 -11.53 5.36
C LYS A 130 -17.59 -11.02 6.41
N LEU A 131 -16.70 -10.12 6.01
CA LEU A 131 -15.77 -9.43 6.88
C LEU A 131 -16.02 -7.93 6.76
N ARG A 132 -16.39 -7.27 7.86
CA ARG A 132 -16.56 -5.81 7.92
C ARG A 132 -15.54 -5.19 8.87
N GLY A 133 -15.17 -3.94 8.61
CA GLY A 133 -14.29 -3.23 9.52
C GLY A 133 -13.87 -1.85 9.03
N PRO A 134 -13.11 -1.14 9.87
CA PRO A 134 -12.49 0.13 9.50
C PRO A 134 -11.42 -0.04 8.42
N ILE A 135 -11.29 0.99 7.58
CA ILE A 135 -10.18 1.16 6.63
C ILE A 135 -9.53 2.52 6.84
N SER A 136 -8.24 2.59 6.62
CA SER A 136 -7.42 3.79 6.65
C SER A 136 -7.07 4.16 5.21
N LEU A 137 -7.43 5.38 4.82
CA LEU A 137 -7.20 5.91 3.48
C LEU A 137 -6.18 7.04 3.53
N GLY A 138 -5.06 6.88 2.84
CA GLY A 138 -3.97 7.84 2.82
C GLY A 138 -3.41 8.05 1.41
N LEU A 139 -2.61 9.09 1.28
CA LEU A 139 -1.78 9.30 0.10
C LEU A 139 -0.32 9.19 0.50
N ALA A 140 0.47 8.56 -0.36
CA ALA A 140 1.90 8.40 -0.19
C ALA A 140 2.60 8.66 -1.54
N PRO A 141 3.88 9.04 -1.54
CA PRO A 141 4.68 8.99 -2.76
C PRO A 141 4.72 7.55 -3.28
N ALA A 142 4.67 7.39 -4.60
CA ALA A 142 5.00 6.12 -5.23
C ALA A 142 6.47 5.77 -4.95
N PRO A 143 6.82 4.49 -4.78
CA PRO A 143 8.22 4.09 -4.65
C PRO A 143 8.97 4.52 -5.91
N GLU A 144 10.17 5.07 -5.74
CA GLU A 144 11.06 5.36 -6.85
C GLU A 144 11.50 4.04 -7.49
N THR A 145 11.23 3.90 -8.79
CA THR A 145 11.60 2.71 -9.57
C THR A 145 12.93 2.88 -10.30
N ALA A 146 13.50 4.08 -10.23
CA ALA A 146 14.81 4.43 -10.75
C ALA A 146 15.90 3.65 -9.99
N GLY A 147 16.76 2.95 -10.72
CA GLY A 147 17.95 2.34 -10.14
C GLY A 147 18.91 3.39 -9.58
N PRO A 148 19.94 3.00 -8.80
CA PRO A 148 20.90 3.94 -8.22
C PRO A 148 21.68 4.78 -9.24
N GLU A 149 21.66 4.41 -10.52
CA GLU A 149 22.29 5.14 -11.63
C GLU A 149 21.29 5.95 -12.48
N ASP A 150 19.99 5.79 -12.24
CA ASP A 150 18.95 6.50 -12.98
C ASP A 150 18.74 7.91 -12.41
N PRO A 151 18.53 8.92 -13.27
CA PRO A 151 18.26 10.27 -12.80
C PRO A 151 16.98 10.28 -11.97
N THR A 152 17.07 10.86 -10.77
CA THR A 152 15.92 11.00 -9.86
C THR A 152 14.79 11.75 -10.60
N PRO A 153 13.57 11.19 -10.68
CA PRO A 153 12.50 11.82 -11.43
C PRO A 153 12.14 13.18 -10.84
N LEU A 154 12.02 14.21 -11.68
CA LEU A 154 11.64 15.56 -11.25
C LEU A 154 10.17 15.68 -10.80
N VAL A 155 9.37 14.64 -11.06
CA VAL A 155 7.93 14.58 -10.82
C VAL A 155 7.63 13.25 -10.16
N HIS A 156 7.11 13.30 -8.94
CA HIS A 156 6.83 12.10 -8.14
C HIS A 156 5.34 11.76 -8.26
N GLU A 157 5.06 10.51 -8.64
CA GLU A 157 3.70 10.00 -8.64
C GLU A 157 3.17 9.82 -7.22
N VAL A 158 1.85 9.95 -7.07
CA VAL A 158 1.16 9.77 -5.80
C VAL A 158 0.35 8.49 -5.86
N GLN A 159 0.44 7.69 -4.80
CA GLN A 159 -0.38 6.51 -4.61
C GLN A 159 -1.50 6.78 -3.61
N LEU A 160 -2.64 6.13 -3.84
CA LEU A 160 -3.69 5.93 -2.86
C LEU A 160 -3.40 4.63 -2.12
N ALA A 161 -3.35 4.70 -0.79
CA ALA A 161 -3.33 3.53 0.08
C ALA A 161 -4.68 3.40 0.81
N ALA A 162 -5.35 2.27 0.66
CA ALA A 162 -6.61 1.91 1.31
C ALA A 162 -6.39 0.64 2.14
N ILE A 163 -6.03 0.79 3.42
CA ILE A 163 -5.51 -0.29 4.28
C ILE A 163 -6.46 -0.58 5.44
N ARG A 164 -6.90 -1.83 5.59
CA ARG A 164 -7.74 -2.28 6.71
C ARG A 164 -6.97 -2.22 8.02
N THR A 165 -7.57 -1.63 9.06
CA THR A 165 -6.87 -1.38 10.33
C THR A 165 -7.73 -1.75 11.55
N PRO A 166 -7.52 -2.90 12.22
CA PRO A 166 -6.53 -3.93 11.90
C PRO A 166 -6.92 -4.72 10.64
N PRO A 167 -5.96 -5.42 10.01
CA PRO A 167 -6.25 -6.42 8.98
C PRO A 167 -7.28 -7.43 9.50
N LYS A 168 -8.16 -7.91 8.62
CA LYS A 168 -9.12 -8.96 8.98
C LYS A 168 -8.69 -10.26 8.30
N PRO A 169 -8.17 -11.24 9.07
CA PRO A 169 -7.71 -12.48 8.48
C PRO A 169 -8.89 -13.24 7.90
N GLN A 170 -8.64 -13.88 6.77
CA GLN A 170 -9.46 -14.97 6.27
C GLN A 170 -8.85 -16.29 6.74
N THR A 171 -9.67 -17.34 6.77
CA THR A 171 -9.19 -18.69 7.09
C THR A 171 -8.08 -19.11 6.13
N ALA A 172 -7.10 -19.84 6.68
CA ALA A 172 -5.94 -20.29 5.90
C ALA A 172 -6.35 -21.17 4.71
N SER A 173 -7.33 -22.06 4.88
CA SER A 173 -7.84 -22.94 3.83
C SER A 173 -8.51 -22.19 2.67
N CYS A 174 -9.14 -21.05 2.95
CA CYS A 174 -9.74 -20.20 1.92
C CYS A 174 -8.69 -19.39 1.14
N ARG A 175 -7.60 -18.96 1.81
CA ARG A 175 -6.47 -18.24 1.16
C ARG A 175 -5.49 -19.16 0.44
N GLN A 176 -5.51 -20.45 0.73
CA GLN A 176 -4.61 -21.43 0.11
C GLN A 176 -4.70 -21.34 -1.42
N ASP A 177 -3.56 -21.27 -2.10
CA ASP A 177 -3.43 -21.16 -3.56
C ASP A 177 -4.02 -19.91 -4.20
N ARG A 178 -4.46 -18.94 -3.38
CA ARG A 178 -4.93 -17.65 -3.89
C ARG A 178 -3.78 -16.96 -4.63
N PRO A 179 -3.96 -16.58 -5.90
CA PRO A 179 -2.93 -15.83 -6.61
C PRO A 179 -2.70 -14.47 -5.93
N ALA A 180 -1.43 -14.07 -5.85
CA ALA A 180 -1.08 -12.71 -5.44
C ALA A 180 -1.51 -11.72 -6.52
N ILE A 181 -1.88 -10.50 -6.12
CA ILE A 181 -2.17 -9.40 -7.04
C ILE A 181 -1.18 -8.29 -6.69
N ASP A 182 -0.04 -8.29 -7.36
CA ASP A 182 1.06 -7.36 -7.13
C ASP A 182 1.66 -6.94 -8.48
N ALA A 183 2.15 -5.71 -8.53
CA ALA A 183 2.78 -5.08 -9.67
C ALA A 183 3.60 -3.88 -9.20
N GLU A 184 4.46 -3.39 -10.08
CA GLU A 184 5.19 -2.16 -9.83
C GLU A 184 4.22 -0.99 -9.54
N GLY A 185 4.28 -0.49 -8.30
CA GLY A 185 3.43 0.60 -7.83
C GLY A 185 1.95 0.26 -7.60
N TRP A 186 1.58 -1.03 -7.62
CA TRP A 186 0.21 -1.49 -7.35
C TRP A 186 0.19 -2.80 -6.58
N GLN A 187 -0.60 -2.84 -5.50
CA GLN A 187 -0.78 -4.05 -4.71
C GLN A 187 -2.25 -4.16 -4.29
N ALA A 188 -2.82 -5.36 -4.39
CA ALA A 188 -4.16 -5.63 -3.89
C ALA A 188 -4.27 -6.95 -3.14
N ASP A 189 -4.65 -6.86 -1.87
CA ASP A 189 -5.11 -8.01 -1.10
C ASP A 189 -6.38 -7.55 -0.34
N PRO A 190 -7.59 -7.97 -0.75
CA PRO A 190 -8.86 -7.69 -0.07
C PRO A 190 -8.87 -7.90 1.46
N TYR A 191 -7.98 -8.76 1.99
CA TYR A 191 -7.84 -9.02 3.42
C TYR A 191 -7.04 -7.92 4.14
N THR A 192 -6.14 -7.23 3.43
CA THR A 192 -5.26 -6.19 3.99
C THR A 192 -5.56 -4.79 3.43
N GLY A 193 -5.75 -4.63 2.12
CA GLY A 193 -5.99 -3.36 1.47
C GLY A 193 -5.63 -3.31 -0.01
N ILE A 194 -5.66 -2.10 -0.56
CA ILE A 194 -5.27 -1.79 -1.94
C ILE A 194 -4.29 -0.61 -1.91
N ILE A 195 -3.22 -0.70 -2.68
CA ILE A 195 -2.30 0.39 -3.00
C ILE A 195 -2.37 0.59 -4.51
N ALA A 196 -2.66 1.81 -4.95
CA ALA A 196 -2.88 2.09 -6.35
C ALA A 196 -2.31 3.45 -6.79
N PRO A 197 -1.79 3.56 -8.02
CA PRO A 197 -1.41 4.85 -8.56
C PRO A 197 -2.65 5.74 -8.67
N LEU A 198 -2.57 6.94 -8.10
CA LEU A 198 -3.67 7.91 -8.12
C LEU A 198 -3.89 8.50 -9.53
N GLY A 199 -2.91 8.37 -10.42
CA GLY A 199 -2.87 9.10 -11.70
C GLY A 199 -2.70 10.60 -11.49
N ALA A 200 -2.04 10.99 -10.39
CA ALA A 200 -1.70 12.36 -10.07
C ALA A 200 -0.27 12.44 -9.52
N ASN A 201 0.34 13.62 -9.61
CA ASN A 201 1.71 13.86 -9.18
C ASN A 201 1.82 15.09 -8.29
N ASP A 202 2.95 15.20 -7.61
CA ASP A 202 3.35 16.33 -6.76
C ASP A 202 3.07 17.72 -7.34
N VAL A 203 3.39 17.96 -8.62
CA VAL A 203 3.15 19.24 -9.29
C VAL A 203 1.66 19.57 -9.35
N GLN A 204 0.79 18.60 -9.58
CA GLN A 204 -0.67 18.80 -9.56
C GLN A 204 -1.16 19.17 -8.17
N PHE A 205 -0.59 18.59 -7.11
CA PHE A 205 -0.91 18.96 -5.72
C PHE A 205 -0.41 20.38 -5.40
N LEU A 206 0.83 20.73 -5.75
CA LEU A 206 1.39 22.07 -5.57
C LEU A 206 0.55 23.16 -6.26
N ARG A 207 0.02 22.87 -7.45
CA ARG A 207 -0.79 23.81 -8.25
C ARG A 207 -2.28 23.84 -7.87
N LEU A 208 -2.73 22.97 -6.95
CA LEU A 208 -4.13 22.88 -6.57
C LEU A 208 -4.57 24.15 -5.82
N ARG A 209 -5.46 24.95 -6.41
CA ARG A 209 -5.96 26.22 -5.82
C ARG A 209 -7.13 25.96 -4.85
N VAL A 210 -7.36 26.90 -3.93
CA VAL A 210 -8.52 26.87 -3.00
C VAL A 210 -9.82 26.79 -3.79
N GLY A 211 -10.74 25.92 -3.36
CA GLY A 211 -12.01 25.65 -4.02
C GLY A 211 -11.91 24.79 -5.30
N LYS A 212 -10.70 24.43 -5.74
CA LYS A 212 -10.51 23.51 -6.88
C LYS A 212 -10.44 22.07 -6.39
N ARG A 213 -10.89 21.18 -7.27
CA ARG A 213 -10.93 19.73 -7.05
C ARG A 213 -9.95 19.00 -7.96
N LEU A 214 -9.27 18.03 -7.41
CA LEU A 214 -8.58 16.96 -8.12
C LEU A 214 -9.47 15.72 -8.03
N LYS A 215 -10.04 15.29 -9.17
CA LYS A 215 -10.87 14.08 -9.26
C LYS A 215 -10.14 13.04 -10.12
N ARG A 216 -10.01 11.83 -9.60
CA ARG A 216 -9.38 10.71 -10.27
C ARG A 216 -10.27 9.48 -10.21
N THR A 217 -10.22 8.69 -11.27
CA THR A 217 -10.88 7.41 -11.38
C THR A 217 -9.83 6.41 -11.80
N ILE A 218 -9.61 5.42 -10.95
CA ILE A 218 -8.68 4.34 -11.14
C ILE A 218 -9.54 3.14 -11.56
N GLU A 219 -9.37 2.66 -12.78
CA GLU A 219 -10.04 1.48 -13.28
C GLU A 219 -9.07 0.31 -13.20
N ILE A 220 -9.51 -0.78 -12.59
CA ILE A 220 -8.73 -1.97 -12.34
C ILE A 220 -9.38 -3.09 -13.15
N GLY A 221 -8.62 -3.76 -14.00
CA GLY A 221 -9.16 -4.83 -14.83
C GLY A 221 -8.07 -5.78 -15.33
N GLY A 222 -8.36 -7.06 -15.47
CA GLY A 222 -7.46 -8.00 -16.14
C GLY A 222 -7.45 -9.39 -15.50
N GLY A 223 -6.53 -10.25 -15.95
CA GLY A 223 -6.26 -11.54 -15.31
C GLY A 223 -5.17 -11.40 -14.23
N CYS A 224 -4.94 -12.45 -13.44
CA CYS A 224 -3.92 -12.41 -12.38
C CYS A 224 -2.54 -12.07 -12.94
N GLY A 225 -2.01 -12.85 -13.90
CA GLY A 225 -0.67 -12.61 -14.48
C GLY A 225 -0.58 -11.44 -15.46
N GLY A 226 -1.57 -10.55 -15.47
CA GLY A 226 -1.67 -9.44 -16.42
C GLY A 226 -2.72 -8.41 -16.00
N ALA A 227 -2.86 -8.15 -14.70
CA ALA A 227 -3.87 -7.24 -14.19
C ALA A 227 -3.59 -5.81 -14.67
N THR A 228 -4.16 -5.41 -15.79
CA THR A 228 -3.99 -4.07 -16.33
C THR A 228 -4.71 -3.03 -15.47
N LEU A 229 -3.94 -2.28 -14.67
CA LEU A 229 -4.16 -0.83 -14.64
C LEU A 229 -3.80 -0.31 -16.04
N ARG A 230 -3.92 0.98 -16.35
CA ARG A 230 -3.20 1.52 -17.52
C ARG A 230 -1.64 1.46 -17.39
N ALA A 231 -1.11 0.52 -16.61
CA ALA A 231 0.26 0.09 -16.47
C ALA A 231 0.26 -1.44 -16.21
N HIS A 232 1.23 -2.13 -16.80
CA HIS A 232 1.35 -3.59 -16.85
C HIS A 232 1.57 -4.19 -15.44
N ALA A 233 0.61 -4.96 -14.92
CA ALA A 233 0.87 -5.81 -13.75
C ALA A 233 1.41 -7.17 -14.15
N SER A 234 2.42 -7.64 -13.41
CA SER A 234 2.90 -9.02 -13.47
C SER A 234 2.58 -9.70 -12.14
N ALA A 235 1.56 -10.55 -12.07
CA ALA A 235 1.40 -11.40 -10.90
C ALA A 235 2.18 -12.71 -11.03
N VAL A 236 2.68 -13.19 -9.89
CA VAL A 236 3.05 -14.58 -9.72
C VAL A 236 1.77 -15.41 -9.66
N ILE A 237 1.41 -16.05 -10.77
CA ILE A 237 0.30 -16.99 -10.81
C ILE A 237 0.80 -18.35 -10.26
N PRO A 238 0.21 -18.88 -9.17
CA PRO A 238 0.48 -20.25 -8.74
C PRO A 238 0.22 -21.26 -9.87
N ALA A 239 0.97 -22.37 -9.87
CA ALA A 239 0.64 -23.50 -10.73
C ALA A 239 -0.81 -23.95 -10.48
N HIS A 240 -1.50 -24.42 -11.53
CA HIS A 240 -2.89 -24.94 -11.49
C HIS A 240 -4.00 -23.90 -11.30
N VAL A 241 -3.70 -22.60 -11.36
CA VAL A 241 -4.73 -21.56 -11.48
C VAL A 241 -5.21 -21.54 -12.94
N THR A 242 -6.43 -21.98 -13.18
CA THR A 242 -7.01 -22.15 -14.52
C THR A 242 -7.83 -20.95 -14.97
N GLY A 243 -8.24 -20.10 -14.03
CA GLY A 243 -8.99 -18.88 -14.32
C GLY A 243 -8.70 -17.81 -13.29
N CYS A 244 -8.57 -16.57 -13.74
CA CYS A 244 -8.49 -15.44 -12.84
C CYS A 244 -8.97 -14.16 -13.52
N VAL A 245 -9.86 -13.42 -12.85
CA VAL A 245 -10.41 -12.16 -13.30
C VAL A 245 -10.44 -11.18 -12.14
N LEU A 246 -9.88 -10.00 -12.39
CA LEU A 246 -9.92 -8.85 -11.49
C LEU A 246 -10.71 -7.73 -12.16
N ARG A 247 -11.61 -7.10 -11.41
CA ARG A 247 -12.35 -5.90 -11.83
C ARG A 247 -12.47 -4.96 -10.66
N GLY A 248 -12.32 -3.67 -10.88
CA GLY A 248 -12.45 -2.73 -9.79
C GLY A 248 -12.47 -1.31 -10.28
N LYS A 249 -12.91 -0.44 -9.38
CA LYS A 249 -12.96 0.98 -9.63
C LYS A 249 -12.77 1.72 -8.34
N VAL A 250 -11.91 2.73 -8.35
CA VAL A 250 -11.72 3.63 -7.22
C VAL A 250 -11.90 5.06 -7.70
N VAL A 251 -12.77 5.81 -7.04
CA VAL A 251 -13.00 7.23 -7.31
C VAL A 251 -12.45 8.01 -6.13
N VAL A 252 -11.50 8.91 -6.42
CA VAL A 252 -10.89 9.80 -5.42
C VAL A 252 -11.22 11.23 -5.79
N THR A 253 -11.72 11.99 -4.83
CA THR A 253 -11.94 13.43 -4.96
C THR A 253 -11.24 14.15 -3.82
N ILE A 254 -10.38 15.11 -4.17
CA ILE A 254 -9.65 15.94 -3.22
C ILE A 254 -9.99 17.39 -3.52
N VAL A 255 -10.49 18.13 -2.53
CA VAL A 255 -10.81 19.55 -2.68
C VAL A 255 -9.98 20.37 -1.71
N ARG A 256 -9.23 21.37 -2.19
CA ARG A 256 -8.51 22.28 -1.31
C ARG A 256 -9.47 23.26 -0.66
N THR A 257 -9.51 23.29 0.67
CA THR A 257 -10.48 24.10 1.42
C THR A 257 -9.88 25.39 2.00
N GLY A 258 -8.56 25.53 2.03
CA GLY A 258 -7.92 26.71 2.61
C GLY A 258 -6.51 26.97 2.09
N ARG A 259 -5.96 28.13 2.48
CA ARG A 259 -4.58 28.49 2.18
C ARG A 259 -3.62 27.58 2.95
N GLY A 260 -2.43 27.40 2.38
CA GLY A 260 -1.41 26.59 3.01
C GLY A 260 -0.58 27.38 4.01
N PHE A 261 0.05 26.68 4.93
CA PHE A 261 1.10 27.19 5.81
C PHE A 261 2.40 26.52 5.36
N GLY A 262 3.44 27.31 5.16
CA GLY A 262 4.76 26.89 4.73
C GLY A 262 5.79 27.93 5.10
#